data_AF-A0A699SBS5-F1
#
_entry.id   AF-A0A699SBS5-F1
#
_cell.length_a   1.000
_cell.length_b   1.000
_cell.length_c   1.000
_cell.angle_alpha   90.00
_cell.angle_beta   90.00
_cell.angle_gamma   90.00
#
_symmetry.space_group_name_H-M   'P 1'
#
loop_
_entity.id
_entity.type
_entity.pdbx_description
1 polymer ?
#
loop_
_entity_poly.entity_id
_entity_poly.type
_entity_poly.pdbx_seq_one_letter_code
_entity_poly.pdbx_strand_id
1 'polypeptide(L)'
;MPKFAPIFKKLLNNKDKLIELTKTPLNENCSAVVLKKLPEKLGDPGRFLIPCDFIGLDNCLSLADLGASINLIPLSIWKKLRLPTLNDTKMVLELADRTISKPTGVAENVFIK
;
A
#
# COMPACT_ATOMS: atom_id res chain seq x y z
N MET A 1 47.58 -11.31 21.01
CA MET A 1 47.58 -11.06 19.55
C MET A 1 46.12 -10.88 19.10
N PRO A 2 45.73 -9.76 18.45
CA PRO A 2 44.32 -9.51 18.14
C PRO A 2 43.81 -10.52 17.11
N LYS A 3 42.72 -11.24 17.43
CA LYS A 3 42.12 -12.30 16.60
C LYS A 3 41.63 -11.83 15.22
N PHE A 4 41.63 -10.50 14.99
CA PHE A 4 41.18 -9.87 13.75
C PHE A 4 42.28 -9.66 12.71
N ALA A 5 43.57 -9.77 13.10
CA ALA A 5 44.69 -9.57 12.17
C ALA A 5 44.63 -10.46 10.91
N PRO A 6 44.24 -11.76 10.98
CA PRO A 6 44.11 -12.60 9.79
C PRO A 6 42.97 -12.17 8.88
N ILE A 7 41.87 -11.68 9.45
CA ILE A 7 40.67 -11.25 8.72
C ILE A 7 40.97 -9.99 7.93
N PHE A 8 41.62 -8.99 8.55
CA PHE A 8 42.06 -7.78 7.87
C PHE A 8 43.06 -8.09 6.75
N LYS A 9 44.00 -9.01 6.97
CA LYS A 9 44.95 -9.42 5.93
C LYS A 9 44.25 -10.09 4.74
N LYS A 10 43.24 -10.92 5.00
CA LYS A 10 42.43 -11.57 3.95
C LYS A 10 41.54 -10.57 3.19
N LEU A 11 41.01 -9.55 3.85
CA LEU A 11 40.27 -8.44 3.23
C LEU A 11 41.19 -7.59 2.33
N LEU A 12 42.37 -7.22 2.83
CA LEU A 12 43.34 -6.40 2.09
C LEU A 12 43.90 -7.11 0.85
N ASN A 13 43.97 -8.44 0.87
CA ASN A 13 44.43 -9.24 -0.26
C ASN A 13 43.35 -9.51 -1.32
N ASN A 14 42.08 -9.20 -1.04
CA ASN A 14 40.95 -9.39 -1.97
C ASN A 14 40.32 -8.07 -2.42
N LYS A 15 41.07 -6.96 -2.36
CA LYS A 15 40.61 -5.61 -2.69
C LYS A 15 39.99 -5.51 -4.09
N ASP A 16 40.57 -6.19 -5.08
CA ASP A 16 40.08 -6.09 -6.46
C ASP A 16 38.68 -6.69 -6.63
N LYS A 17 38.39 -7.81 -5.93
CA LYS A 17 37.05 -8.43 -5.90
C LYS A 17 36.03 -7.58 -5.14
N LEU A 18 36.47 -6.84 -4.11
CA LEU A 18 35.61 -5.87 -3.42
C LEU A 18 35.27 -4.68 -4.32
N ILE A 19 36.24 -4.18 -5.09
CA ILE A 19 36.01 -3.12 -6.08
C ILE A 19 35.03 -3.60 -7.16
N GLU A 20 35.14 -4.85 -7.60
CA GLU A 20 34.21 -5.46 -8.57
C GLU A 20 32.78 -5.59 -8.01
N LEU A 21 32.63 -6.02 -6.74
CA LEU A 21 31.35 -6.08 -6.03
C LEU A 21 30.70 -4.70 -5.84
N THR A 22 31.51 -3.65 -5.66
CA THR A 22 30.99 -2.27 -5.59
C THR A 22 30.55 -1.69 -6.94
N LYS A 23 31.01 -2.31 -8.05
CA LYS A 23 30.64 -1.92 -9.42
C LYS A 23 29.46 -2.71 -9.97
N THR A 24 29.03 -3.78 -9.29
CA THR A 24 27.88 -4.57 -9.70
C THR A 24 26.61 -3.76 -9.43
N PRO A 25 25.70 -3.59 -10.39
CA PRO A 25 24.45 -2.86 -10.17
C PRO A 25 23.61 -3.62 -9.13
N LEU A 26 23.46 -3.01 -7.96
CA LEU A 26 22.65 -3.53 -6.87
C LEU A 26 21.17 -3.17 -7.12
N ASN A 27 20.26 -4.05 -6.72
CA ASN A 27 18.85 -3.68 -6.67
C ASN A 27 18.63 -2.52 -5.68
N GLU A 28 17.51 -1.79 -5.81
CA GLU A 28 17.24 -0.58 -5.03
C GLU A 28 17.29 -0.82 -3.51
N ASN A 29 16.79 -1.99 -3.06
CA ASN A 29 16.78 -2.37 -1.64
C ASN A 29 18.20 -2.58 -1.09
N CYS A 30 19.08 -3.24 -1.83
CA CYS A 30 20.48 -3.43 -1.45
C CYS A 30 21.28 -2.12 -1.51
N SER A 31 20.97 -1.26 -2.48
CA SER A 31 21.60 0.06 -2.62
C SER A 31 21.29 0.98 -1.45
N ALA A 32 20.06 0.98 -0.92
CA ALA A 32 19.65 1.82 0.22
C ALA A 32 20.44 1.47 1.50
N VAL A 33 20.67 0.18 1.77
CA VAL A 33 21.44 -0.29 2.94
C VAL A 33 22.92 0.05 2.83
N VAL A 34 23.50 -0.10 1.63
CA VAL A 34 24.94 0.11 1.39
C VAL A 34 25.29 1.59 1.28
N LEU A 35 24.49 2.38 0.55
CA LEU A 35 24.74 3.80 0.29
C LEU A 35 24.27 4.70 1.43
N LYS A 36 23.53 4.17 2.42
CA LYS A 36 22.87 4.92 3.50
C LYS A 36 22.06 6.13 3.01
N LYS A 37 21.72 6.15 1.72
CA LYS A 37 20.82 7.13 1.12
C LYS A 37 19.43 6.55 1.24
N LEU A 38 18.54 7.31 1.86
CA LEU A 38 17.12 7.02 1.79
C LEU A 38 16.72 6.96 0.31
N PRO A 39 15.99 5.91 -0.13
CA PRO A 39 15.41 5.92 -1.45
C PRO A 39 14.55 7.18 -1.59
N GLU A 40 14.64 7.81 -2.76
CA GLU A 40 13.87 9.02 -3.05
C GLU A 40 12.39 8.66 -2.91
N LYS A 41 11.69 9.33 -1.98
CA LYS A 41 10.25 9.10 -1.84
C LYS A 41 9.59 9.52 -3.14
N LEU A 42 8.94 8.57 -3.81
CA LEU A 42 8.01 8.91 -4.88
C LEU A 42 6.96 9.87 -4.30
N GLY A 43 6.68 10.94 -5.04
CA GLY A 43 5.65 11.90 -4.65
C GLY A 43 4.32 11.19 -4.44
N ASP A 44 3.51 11.68 -3.51
CA ASP A 44 2.19 11.14 -3.27
C ASP A 44 1.35 11.25 -4.55
N PRO A 45 0.88 10.14 -5.15
CA PRO A 45 0.00 10.19 -6.32
C PRO A 45 -1.34 10.89 -6.02
N GLY A 46 -1.62 11.22 -4.76
CA GLY A 46 -2.86 11.80 -4.30
C GLY A 46 -3.90 10.70 -4.12
N ARG A 47 -4.98 10.73 -4.90
CA ARG A 47 -6.06 9.74 -4.82
C ARG A 47 -5.74 8.53 -5.68
N PHE A 48 -5.41 7.41 -5.05
CA PHE A 48 -5.21 6.13 -5.73
C PHE A 48 -6.56 5.50 -6.03
N LEU A 49 -6.96 5.54 -7.31
CA LEU A 49 -8.22 4.98 -7.78
C LEU A 49 -8.00 3.62 -8.42
N ILE A 50 -8.81 2.64 -8.04
CA ILE A 50 -8.84 1.31 -8.66
C ILE A 50 -10.13 1.14 -9.47
N PRO A 51 -10.07 0.54 -10.66
CA PRO A 51 -11.28 0.09 -11.36
C PRO A 51 -12.03 -0.93 -10.51
N CYS A 52 -13.36 -0.83 -10.48
CA CYS A 52 -14.23 -1.84 -9.88
C CYS A 52 -15.31 -2.22 -10.88
N ASP A 53 -15.42 -3.50 -11.21
CA ASP A 53 -16.49 -3.96 -12.10
C ASP A 53 -17.73 -4.32 -11.27
N PHE A 54 -18.71 -3.42 -11.32
CA PHE A 54 -20.05 -3.68 -10.81
C PHE A 54 -21.00 -3.95 -11.98
N ILE A 55 -21.78 -5.01 -11.87
CA ILE A 55 -22.80 -5.34 -12.88
C ILE A 55 -23.80 -4.18 -12.94
N GLY A 56 -23.87 -3.51 -14.10
CA GLY A 56 -24.80 -2.40 -14.34
C GLY A 56 -24.25 -1.00 -14.01
N LEU A 57 -22.95 -0.86 -13.76
CA LEU A 57 -22.30 0.45 -13.61
C LEU A 57 -21.00 0.50 -14.42
N ASP A 58 -21.04 1.20 -15.55
CA ASP A 58 -19.86 1.40 -16.39
C ASP A 58 -18.87 2.40 -15.76
N ASN A 59 -17.57 2.15 -15.96
CA ASN A 59 -16.47 3.02 -15.52
C ASN A 59 -16.47 3.36 -14.02
N CYS A 60 -16.83 2.41 -13.16
CA CYS A 60 -16.76 2.62 -11.73
C CYS A 60 -15.29 2.63 -11.25
N LEU A 61 -14.90 3.73 -10.61
CA LEU A 61 -13.62 3.89 -9.94
C LEU A 61 -13.86 3.98 -8.43
N SER A 62 -13.07 3.23 -7.66
CA SER A 62 -13.09 3.26 -6.20
C SER A 62 -11.80 3.87 -5.67
N LEU A 63 -11.89 4.60 -4.56
CA LEU A 63 -10.70 5.04 -3.82
C LEU A 63 -10.16 3.86 -3.02
N ALA A 64 -8.90 3.49 -3.25
CA ALA A 64 -8.23 2.52 -2.39
C ALA A 64 -7.55 3.27 -1.24
N ASP A 65 -8.19 3.23 -0.09
CA ASP A 65 -7.67 3.81 1.15
C ASP A 65 -7.12 2.70 2.06
N LEU A 66 -5.80 2.59 2.17
CA LEU A 66 -5.15 1.62 3.06
C LEU A 66 -5.34 1.96 4.55
N GLY A 67 -5.74 3.19 4.87
CA GLY A 67 -6.09 3.61 6.22
C GLY A 67 -7.53 3.32 6.60
N ALA A 68 -8.39 2.99 5.63
CA ALA A 68 -9.78 2.64 5.89
C ALA A 68 -9.89 1.18 6.38
N SER A 69 -10.58 0.98 7.49
CA SER A 69 -10.87 -0.36 8.02
C SER A 69 -12.09 -1.03 7.38
N ILE A 70 -12.89 -0.27 6.63
CA ILE A 70 -14.12 -0.72 5.98
C ILE A 70 -14.26 -0.10 4.58
N ASN A 71 -15.00 -0.78 3.71
CA ASN A 71 -15.37 -0.25 2.40
C ASN A 71 -16.68 0.54 2.48
N LEU A 72 -16.75 1.70 1.84
CA LEU A 72 -17.94 2.53 1.77
C LEU A 72 -18.47 2.59 0.33
N ILE A 73 -19.78 2.42 0.18
CA ILE A 73 -20.49 2.59 -1.10
C ILE A 73 -21.56 3.68 -0.91
N PRO A 74 -21.62 4.72 -1.76
CA PRO A 74 -22.69 5.69 -1.71
C PRO A 74 -24.06 5.03 -1.90
N LEU A 75 -25.05 5.41 -1.09
CA LEU A 75 -26.40 4.84 -1.17
C LEU A 75 -27.04 4.98 -2.56
N SER A 76 -26.71 6.05 -3.29
CA SER A 76 -27.16 6.25 -4.68
C SER A 76 -26.65 5.15 -5.61
N ILE A 77 -25.38 4.75 -5.46
CA ILE A 77 -24.77 3.67 -6.24
C ILE A 77 -25.38 2.33 -5.84
N TRP A 78 -25.52 2.06 -4.54
CA TRP A 78 -26.18 0.84 -4.05
C TRP A 78 -27.57 0.64 -4.66
N LYS A 79 -28.37 1.71 -4.70
CA LYS A 79 -29.71 1.72 -5.33
C LYS A 79 -29.65 1.52 -6.85
N LYS A 80 -28.69 2.14 -7.55
CA LYS A 80 -28.50 1.96 -9.00
C LYS A 80 -28.15 0.53 -9.36
N LEU A 81 -27.32 -0.12 -8.54
CA LEU A 81 -26.97 -1.54 -8.68
C LEU A 81 -28.12 -2.49 -8.35
N ARG A 82 -29.26 -1.97 -7.86
CA ARG A 82 -30.45 -2.74 -7.46
C ARG A 82 -30.10 -3.87 -6.48
N LEU A 83 -29.14 -3.61 -5.59
CA LEU A 83 -28.70 -4.56 -4.60
C LEU A 83 -29.75 -4.77 -3.50
N PRO A 84 -29.69 -5.90 -2.77
CA PRO A 84 -30.63 -6.19 -1.69
C PRO A 84 -30.72 -5.09 -0.62
N THR A 85 -31.78 -5.14 0.16
CA THR A 85 -31.96 -4.28 1.33
C THR A 85 -30.78 -4.42 2.28
N LEU A 86 -30.28 -3.28 2.76
CA LEU A 86 -29.19 -3.24 3.73
C LEU A 86 -29.69 -3.72 5.11
N ASN A 87 -28.82 -4.38 5.86
CA ASN A 87 -29.10 -4.72 7.24
C ASN A 87 -28.95 -3.46 8.10
N ASP A 88 -29.85 -3.29 9.07
CA ASP A 88 -29.73 -2.21 10.04
C ASP A 88 -28.44 -2.35 10.84
N THR A 89 -27.83 -1.20 11.15
CA THR A 89 -26.61 -1.16 11.94
C THR A 89 -26.64 -0.05 12.98
N LYS A 90 -26.01 -0.33 14.13
CA LYS A 90 -25.76 0.66 15.20
C LYS A 90 -24.38 1.31 15.06
N MET A 91 -23.62 0.96 14.02
CA MET A 91 -22.31 1.52 13.75
C MET A 91 -22.39 3.03 13.51
N VAL A 92 -21.33 3.73 13.89
CA VAL A 92 -21.04 5.12 13.53
C VAL A 92 -19.64 5.18 12.95
N LEU A 93 -19.42 6.09 12.01
CA LEU A 93 -18.16 6.28 11.32
C LEU A 93 -17.57 7.62 11.71
N GLU A 94 -16.33 7.62 12.17
CA GLU A 94 -15.54 8.82 12.33
C GLU A 94 -14.68 9.00 11.07
N LEU A 95 -14.88 10.12 10.38
CA LEU A 95 -14.15 10.45 9.16
C LEU A 95 -12.86 11.21 9.49
N ALA A 96 -11.95 11.35 8.51
CA ALA A 96 -10.67 12.02 8.71
C ALA A 96 -10.80 13.50 9.14
N ASP A 97 -11.91 14.15 8.79
CA ASP A 97 -12.27 15.50 9.23
C ASP A 97 -12.92 15.54 10.63
N ARG A 98 -12.92 14.40 11.34
CA ARG A 98 -13.53 14.17 12.66
C ARG A 98 -15.05 14.30 12.68
N THR A 99 -15.69 14.33 11.51
CA THR A 99 -17.15 14.27 11.46
C THR A 99 -17.61 12.85 11.77
N ILE A 100 -18.71 12.76 12.50
CA ILE A 100 -19.36 11.49 12.82
C ILE A 100 -20.54 11.32 11.89
N SER A 101 -20.57 10.22 11.14
CA SER A 101 -21.65 9.88 10.24
C SER A 101 -22.26 8.52 10.58
N LYS A 102 -23.57 8.37 10.33
CA LYS A 102 -24.26 7.09 10.50
C LYS A 102 -24.52 6.48 9.13
N PRO A 103 -24.00 5.27 8.83
CA PRO A 103 -24.30 4.59 7.60
C PRO A 103 -25.78 4.19 7.56
N THR A 104 -26.36 4.13 6.36
CA THR A 104 -27.76 3.71 6.17
C THR A 104 -27.98 2.25 6.58
N GLY A 105 -26.97 1.40 6.41
CA GLY A 105 -26.98 -0.01 6.78
C GLY A 105 -25.66 -0.66 6.41
N VAL A 106 -25.57 -1.98 6.62
CA VAL A 106 -24.38 -2.78 6.31
C VAL A 106 -24.74 -3.91 5.37
N ALA A 107 -23.80 -4.27 4.51
CA ALA A 107 -23.85 -5.47 3.68
C ALA A 107 -22.54 -6.24 3.83
N GLU A 108 -22.65 -7.56 3.90
CA GLU A 108 -21.52 -8.48 3.97
C GLU A 108 -21.42 -9.25 2.66
N ASN A 109 -20.19 -9.59 2.24
CA ASN A 109 -19.94 -10.44 1.07
C ASN A 109 -20.53 -9.90 -0.25
N VAL A 110 -20.34 -8.61 -0.51
CA VAL A 110 -20.74 -8.00 -1.79
C VAL A 110 -19.76 -8.44 -2.87
N PHE A 111 -20.24 -9.21 -3.84
CA PHE A 111 -19.42 -9.63 -4.98
C PHE A 111 -19.16 -8.45 -5.92
N ILE A 112 -17.89 -8.14 -6.10
CA ILE A 112 -17.36 -7.25 -7.13
C ILE A 112 -16.68 -8.16 -8.15
N LYS A 113 -16.90 -7.94 -9.44
CA LYS A 113 -16.34 -8.79 -10.49
C LYS A 113 -14.92 -8.37 -10.85
#